data_AF-A0A2K6ET39-F1
#
_entry.id   AF-A0A2K6ET39-F1
#
_cell.length_a   1.000
_cell.length_b   1.000
_cell.length_c   1.000
_cell.angle_alpha   90.00
_cell.angle_beta   90.00
_cell.angle_gamma   90.00
#
_symmetry.space_group_name_H-M   'P 1'
#
loop_
_entity.id
_entity.type
_entity.pdbx_description
1 polymer ?
#
loop_
_entity_poly.entity_id
_entity_poly.type
_entity_poly.pdbx_seq_one_letter_code
_entity_poly.pdbx_strand_id
1 'polypeptide(L)'
;MAGRDQATPCATWLFPRTRCCTLNEKVLNCLYQNPDAIFKLICFPWAGGGSMYFAKWGQRIHESLEVHSVRLAGRESRLEEPFAKDMYQLADEIVCAMLPIIQDKPFAFFGHRYLKKLFSKTSGRVSSI
;
A
#
# COMPACT_ATOMS: atom_id res chain seq x y z
N MET A 1 -18.91 -40.95 7.72
CA MET A 1 -17.49 -40.58 7.62
C MET A 1 -17.38 -39.38 6.69
N ALA A 2 -17.18 -38.17 7.25
CA ALA A 2 -17.05 -36.90 6.54
C ALA A 2 -15.79 -36.94 5.64
N GLY A 3 -15.79 -36.44 4.40
CA GLY A 3 -15.93 -35.03 4.03
C GLY A 3 -14.53 -34.43 3.86
N ARG A 4 -13.98 -34.48 2.63
CA ARG A 4 -12.68 -33.88 2.26
C ARG A 4 -12.92 -32.61 1.45
N ASP A 5 -13.15 -31.50 2.15
CA ASP A 5 -13.00 -30.15 1.61
C ASP A 5 -11.53 -29.73 1.75
N GLN A 6 -10.84 -29.58 0.61
CA GLN A 6 -9.51 -28.99 0.56
C GLN A 6 -9.66 -27.47 0.52
N ALA A 7 -9.70 -26.84 1.70
CA ALA A 7 -9.47 -25.41 1.86
C ALA A 7 -7.97 -25.18 2.12
N THR A 8 -7.28 -24.62 1.13
CA THR A 8 -5.90 -24.12 1.26
C THR A 8 -5.84 -23.07 2.38
N PRO A 9 -4.89 -23.14 3.34
CA PRO A 9 -4.87 -22.18 4.43
C PRO A 9 -4.52 -20.80 3.90
N CYS A 10 -5.48 -19.88 4.03
CA CYS A 10 -5.28 -18.45 3.84
C CYS A 10 -4.15 -18.01 4.79
N ALA A 11 -3.05 -17.50 4.22
CA ALA A 11 -1.95 -16.92 4.96
C ALA A 11 -2.51 -16.00 6.06
N THR A 12 -2.38 -16.45 7.31
CA THR A 12 -2.72 -15.64 8.46
C THR A 12 -1.60 -14.62 8.57
N TRP A 13 -1.90 -13.36 8.29
CA TRP A 13 -0.98 -12.23 8.33
C TRP A 13 -0.52 -11.94 9.77
N LEU A 14 0.24 -12.87 10.37
CA LEU A 14 0.90 -12.70 11.65
C LEU A 14 2.32 -12.19 11.41
N PHE A 15 2.44 -10.98 10.88
CA PHE A 15 3.71 -10.27 10.93
C PHE A 15 3.93 -9.72 12.34
N PRO A 16 5.13 -9.87 12.94
CA PRO A 16 5.45 -9.22 14.21
C PRO A 16 5.29 -7.70 14.04
N ARG A 17 4.40 -7.09 14.83
CA ARG A 17 4.01 -5.67 14.77
C ARG A 17 5.21 -4.70 14.74
N THR A 18 6.34 -5.10 15.33
CA THR A 18 7.60 -4.35 15.37
C THR A 18 8.28 -4.15 14.01
N ARG A 19 8.11 -5.06 13.04
CA ARG A 19 8.67 -4.89 11.68
C ARG A 19 7.88 -3.90 10.83
N CYS A 20 6.56 -3.79 11.05
CA CYS A 20 5.70 -2.90 10.26
C CYS A 20 6.00 -1.42 10.51
N CYS A 21 6.27 -1.01 11.76
CA CYS A 21 6.35 0.39 12.14
C CYS A 21 7.51 1.19 11.49
N THR A 22 8.63 0.56 11.15
CA THR A 22 9.81 1.24 10.57
C THR A 22 9.81 1.26 9.04
N LEU A 23 8.92 0.51 8.39
CA LEU A 23 8.82 0.43 6.93
C LEU A 23 7.98 1.56 6.32
N ASN A 24 7.12 2.19 7.12
CA ASN A 24 6.14 3.17 6.64
C ASN A 24 6.76 4.31 5.84
N GLU A 25 7.67 5.07 6.44
CA GLU A 25 8.27 6.24 5.78
C GLU A 25 9.19 5.87 4.63
N LYS A 26 9.67 4.62 4.58
CA LYS A 26 10.54 4.11 3.53
C LYS A 26 9.75 3.65 2.31
N VAL A 27 8.64 2.95 2.53
CA VAL A 27 7.77 2.38 1.50
C VAL A 27 6.69 3.35 1.05
N LEU A 28 6.29 4.32 1.89
CA LEU A 28 5.24 5.29 1.57
C LEU A 28 5.79 6.71 1.58
N ASN A 29 5.34 7.46 0.58
CA ASN A 29 5.69 8.85 0.37
C ASN A 29 4.45 9.72 0.53
N CYS A 30 4.37 10.43 1.65
CA CYS A 30 3.39 11.48 1.88
C CYS A 30 4.12 12.82 1.85
N LEU A 31 4.07 13.50 0.70
CA LEU A 31 4.80 14.75 0.49
C LEU A 31 4.11 15.94 1.18
N TYR A 32 2.78 15.88 1.32
CA TYR A 32 1.96 16.89 1.98
C TYR A 32 1.14 16.19 3.06
N GLN A 33 1.60 16.31 4.31
CA GLN A 33 0.88 15.75 5.45
C GLN A 33 -0.38 16.55 5.72
N ASN A 34 -1.47 15.85 6.03
CA ASN A 34 -2.75 16.47 6.34
C ASN A 34 -3.39 15.74 7.53
N PRO A 35 -3.14 16.21 8.77
CA PRO A 35 -3.67 15.58 9.97
C PRO A 35 -5.20 15.62 10.02
N ASP A 36 -5.83 16.60 9.38
CA ASP A 36 -7.29 16.79 9.35
C ASP A 36 -7.98 16.00 8.22
N ALA A 37 -7.22 15.34 7.36
CA ALA A 37 -7.79 14.53 6.28
C ALA A 37 -8.72 13.46 6.85
N ILE A 38 -9.95 13.38 6.36
CA ILE A 38 -10.93 12.36 6.77
C ILE A 38 -10.78 11.06 5.98
N PHE A 39 -9.97 11.06 4.92
CA PHE A 39 -9.79 9.92 4.03
C PHE A 39 -8.34 9.82 3.51
N LYS A 40 -7.82 8.60 3.35
CA LYS A 40 -6.45 8.35 2.86
C LYS A 40 -6.46 7.72 1.46
N LEU A 41 -5.77 8.35 0.53
CA LEU A 41 -5.60 7.81 -0.82
C LEU A 41 -4.22 7.18 -0.94
N ILE A 42 -4.21 5.88 -1.18
CA ILE A 42 -3.00 5.10 -1.37
C ILE A 42 -2.75 4.90 -2.87
N CYS A 43 -1.65 5.44 -3.37
CA CYS A 43 -1.33 5.44 -4.80
C CYS A 43 -0.19 4.49 -5.15
N PHE A 44 -0.41 3.63 -6.14
CA PHE A 44 0.58 2.71 -6.68
C PHE A 44 1.11 3.21 -8.04
N PRO A 45 2.39 3.61 -8.14
CA PRO A 45 3.02 3.92 -9.42
C PRO A 45 3.07 2.70 -10.33
N TRP A 46 3.23 2.94 -11.63
CA TRP A 46 3.52 1.89 -12.60
C TRP A 46 4.90 1.26 -12.33
N ALA A 47 5.19 0.10 -12.91
CA ALA A 47 6.40 -0.70 -12.61
C ALA A 47 7.75 0.02 -12.86
N GLY A 48 7.75 1.16 -13.55
CA GLY A 48 8.92 2.02 -13.75
C GLY A 48 8.75 3.45 -13.22
N GLY A 49 7.65 3.74 -12.52
CA GLY A 49 7.32 5.07 -12.02
C GLY A 49 7.86 5.33 -10.63
N GLY A 50 8.18 6.59 -10.35
CA GLY A 50 8.50 7.06 -9.00
C GLY A 50 7.25 7.42 -8.20
N SER A 51 7.35 7.37 -6.87
CA SER A 51 6.28 7.80 -5.97
C SER A 51 5.96 9.30 -6.09
N MET A 52 6.92 10.11 -6.52
CA MET A 52 6.80 11.57 -6.56
C MET A 52 5.63 12.08 -7.42
N TYR A 53 5.27 11.35 -8.48
CA TYR A 53 4.17 11.74 -9.37
C TYR A 53 2.84 11.85 -8.61
N PHE A 54 2.48 10.81 -7.85
CA PHE A 54 1.26 10.81 -7.04
C PHE A 54 1.41 11.60 -5.75
N ALA A 55 2.60 11.64 -5.14
CA ALA A 55 2.81 12.41 -3.92
C ALA A 55 2.50 13.91 -4.13
N LYS A 56 2.78 14.45 -5.33
CA LYS A 56 2.41 15.81 -5.74
C LYS A 56 0.90 16.09 -5.76
N TRP A 57 0.07 15.06 -5.85
CA TRP A 57 -1.39 15.25 -5.82
C TRP A 57 -1.88 15.77 -4.47
N GLY A 58 -1.14 15.55 -3.38
CA GLY A 58 -1.47 16.10 -2.06
C GLY A 58 -1.63 17.63 -2.06
N GLN A 59 -0.98 18.34 -2.98
CA GLN A 59 -1.13 19.81 -3.13
C GLN A 59 -2.41 20.22 -3.85
N ARG A 60 -2.95 19.35 -4.72
CA ARG A 60 -4.04 19.69 -5.67
C ARG A 60 -5.36 19.01 -5.34
N ILE A 61 -5.34 18.01 -4.46
CA ILE A 61 -6.51 17.25 -4.08
C ILE A 61 -7.27 17.95 -2.95
N HIS A 62 -8.53 17.56 -2.75
CA HIS A 62 -9.40 18.11 -1.71
C HIS A 62 -8.73 18.02 -0.32
N GLU A 63 -8.92 19.04 0.52
CA GLU A 63 -8.37 19.14 1.90
C GLU A 63 -8.82 18.00 2.83
N SER A 64 -9.78 17.20 2.39
CA SER A 64 -10.27 16.02 3.11
C SER A 64 -9.44 14.76 2.83
N LEU A 65 -8.49 14.81 1.91
CA LEU A 65 -7.72 13.66 1.43
C LEU A 65 -6.24 13.83 1.77
N GLU A 66 -5.63 12.75 2.24
CA GLU A 66 -4.19 12.63 2.41
C GLU A 66 -3.65 11.59 1.43
N VAL A 67 -2.66 11.98 0.62
CA VAL A 67 -2.12 11.11 -0.43
C VAL A 67 -0.83 10.45 0.04
N HIS A 68 -0.79 9.12 -0.05
CA HIS A 68 0.37 8.29 0.22
C HIS A 68 0.74 7.53 -1.04
N SER A 69 1.93 7.79 -1.57
CA SER A 69 2.40 7.14 -2.79
C SER A 69 3.45 6.07 -2.48
N VAL A 70 3.32 4.88 -3.06
CA VAL A 70 4.23 3.76 -2.80
C VAL A 70 5.60 3.96 -3.47
N ARG A 71 6.68 3.80 -2.71
CA ARG A 71 8.06 3.68 -3.17
C ARG A 71 8.45 2.22 -3.35
N LEU A 72 8.66 1.84 -4.60
CA LEU A 72 9.10 0.50 -4.96
C LEU A 72 10.60 0.32 -4.68
N ALA A 73 11.00 -0.88 -4.25
CA ALA A 73 12.41 -1.25 -4.13
C ALA A 73 13.12 -1.14 -5.49
N GLY A 74 14.39 -0.73 -5.49
CA GLY A 74 15.19 -0.45 -6.69
C GLY A 74 14.86 0.88 -7.38
N ARG A 75 14.12 1.78 -6.72
CA ARG A 75 13.70 3.09 -7.26
C ARG A 75 13.84 4.20 -6.22
N GLU A 76 14.05 5.43 -6.70
CA GLU A 76 14.12 6.64 -5.87
C GLU A 76 15.09 6.47 -4.67
N SER A 77 14.63 6.75 -3.44
CA SER A 77 15.40 6.57 -2.21
C SER A 77 15.71 5.11 -1.88
N ARG A 78 15.16 4.15 -2.63
CA ARG A 78 15.37 2.70 -2.51
C ARG A 78 16.18 2.12 -3.67
N LEU A 79 16.95 2.93 -4.41
CA LEU A 79 17.70 2.50 -5.60
C LEU A 79 18.69 1.35 -5.34
N GLU A 80 19.32 1.35 -4.17
CA GLU A 80 20.30 0.32 -3.78
C GLU A 80 19.64 -1.01 -3.36
N GLU A 81 18.32 -1.02 -3.18
CA GLU A 81 17.60 -2.24 -2.81
C GLU A 81 17.29 -3.08 -4.04
N PRO A 82 17.42 -4.42 -3.96
CA PRO A 82 17.06 -5.30 -5.06
C PRO A 82 15.58 -5.17 -5.38
N PHE A 83 15.25 -5.23 -6.67
CA PHE A 83 13.86 -5.32 -7.12
C PHE A 83 13.16 -6.52 -6.48
N ALA A 84 11.88 -6.36 -6.13
CA ALA A 84 11.07 -7.46 -5.64
C ALA A 84 11.02 -8.57 -6.69
N LYS A 85 11.38 -9.79 -6.28
CA LYS A 85 11.44 -10.97 -7.16
C LYS A 85 10.06 -11.57 -7.42
N ASP A 86 9.10 -11.26 -6.55
CA ASP A 86 7.74 -11.76 -6.59
C ASP A 86 6.75 -10.64 -6.17
N MET A 87 5.58 -10.64 -6.80
CA MET A 87 4.50 -9.70 -6.50
C MET A 87 3.94 -9.88 -5.10
N TYR A 88 3.94 -11.11 -4.55
CA TYR A 88 3.46 -11.33 -3.17
C TYR A 88 4.38 -10.68 -2.14
N GLN A 89 5.70 -10.80 -2.30
CA GLN A 89 6.66 -10.13 -1.42
C GLN A 89 6.48 -8.61 -1.42
N LEU A 90 6.23 -8.02 -2.60
CA LEU A 90 5.93 -6.60 -2.72
C LEU A 90 4.59 -6.25 -2.03
N ALA A 91 3.57 -7.10 -2.17
CA ALA A 91 2.30 -6.93 -1.46
C ALA A 91 2.52 -6.90 0.05
N ASP A 92 3.23 -7.90 0.58
CA ASP A 92 3.45 -8.09 2.00
C ASP A 92 4.17 -6.89 2.60
N GLU A 93 5.23 -6.43 1.95
CA GLU A 93 5.98 -5.24 2.37
C GLU A 93 5.07 -4.00 2.40
N ILE A 94 4.28 -3.81 1.35
CA ILE A 94 3.37 -2.67 1.24
C ILE A 94 2.27 -2.74 2.30
N VAL A 95 1.62 -3.90 2.49
CA VAL A 95 0.59 -4.09 3.52
C VAL A 95 1.18 -3.77 4.90
N CYS A 96 2.36 -4.30 5.20
CA CYS A 96 3.05 -4.05 6.46
C CYS A 96 3.27 -2.55 6.70
N ALA A 97 3.70 -1.81 5.67
CA ALA A 97 3.92 -0.37 5.75
C ALA A 97 2.63 0.46 5.83
N MET A 98 1.52 -0.04 5.25
CA MET A 98 0.25 0.68 5.24
C MET A 98 -0.56 0.46 6.51
N LEU A 99 -0.42 -0.69 7.16
CA LEU A 99 -1.21 -1.07 8.34
C LEU A 99 -1.24 0.02 9.43
N PRO A 100 -0.12 0.67 9.82
CA PRO A 100 -0.16 1.70 10.85
C PRO A 100 -0.82 3.01 10.38
N ILE A 101 -0.90 3.24 9.06
CA ILE A 101 -1.46 4.48 8.50
C ILE A 101 -2.96 4.36 8.29
N ILE A 102 -3.46 3.18 7.93
CA ILE A 102 -4.88 2.97 7.59
C ILE A 102 -5.76 2.57 8.78
N GLN A 103 -5.19 2.43 9.98
CA GLN A 103 -5.92 1.97 11.17
C GLN A 103 -7.02 2.95 11.62
N ASP A 104 -6.81 4.26 11.45
CA ASP A 104 -7.66 5.26 12.09
C ASP A 104 -8.67 5.93 11.14
N LYS A 105 -8.52 5.75 9.82
CA LYS A 105 -9.27 6.51 8.81
C LYS A 105 -9.60 5.65 7.58
N PRO A 106 -10.75 5.88 6.92
CA PRO A 106 -11.09 5.17 5.69
C PRO A 106 -10.06 5.46 4.59
N PHE A 107 -9.84 4.49 3.71
CA PHE A 107 -8.83 4.56 2.66
C PHE A 107 -9.31 3.97 1.33
N ALA A 108 -8.69 4.39 0.23
CA ALA A 108 -8.87 3.82 -1.10
C ALA A 108 -7.52 3.61 -1.79
N PHE A 109 -7.52 2.73 -2.79
CA PHE A 109 -6.36 2.42 -3.60
C PHE A 109 -6.50 3.00 -5.01
N PHE A 110 -5.49 3.73 -5.46
CA PHE A 110 -5.38 4.24 -6.82
C PHE A 110 -4.14 3.65 -7.49
N GLY A 111 -4.25 3.15 -8.73
CA GLY A 111 -3.10 2.57 -9.41
C GLY A 111 -3.45 1.79 -10.67
N HIS A 112 -2.40 1.46 -11.43
CA HIS A 112 -2.54 0.72 -12.69
C HIS A 112 -2.96 -0.74 -12.45
N ARG A 113 -3.69 -1.32 -13.41
CA ARG A 113 -4.40 -2.62 -13.31
C ARG A 113 -3.59 -3.80 -12.76
N TYR A 114 -2.26 -3.79 -12.92
CA TYR A 114 -1.38 -4.85 -12.44
C TYR A 114 -1.26 -4.92 -10.91
N LEU A 115 -1.33 -3.77 -10.22
CA LEU A 115 -1.25 -3.71 -8.76
C LEU A 115 -2.63 -3.78 -8.08
N LYS A 116 -3.72 -3.40 -8.78
CA LYS A 116 -5.10 -3.54 -8.27
C LYS A 116 -5.49 -5.00 -7.97
N LYS A 117 -4.99 -5.98 -8.73
CA LYS A 117 -5.32 -7.41 -8.52
C LYS A 117 -4.82 -7.94 -7.17
N LEU A 118 -3.70 -7.39 -6.69
CA LEU A 118 -3.02 -7.82 -5.47
C LEU A 118 -3.83 -7.51 -4.20
N PHE A 119 -4.58 -6.41 -4.21
CA PHE A 119 -5.33 -5.91 -3.04
C PHE A 119 -6.85 -6.11 -3.14
N SER A 120 -7.33 -6.83 -4.16
CA SER A 120 -8.77 -7.13 -4.33
C SER A 120 -9.35 -8.03 -3.24
N LYS A 121 -8.50 -8.69 -2.44
CA LYS A 121 -8.89 -9.62 -1.37
C LYS A 121 -8.85 -8.98 0.02
N THR A 122 -8.38 -7.74 0.14
CA THR A 122 -8.32 -7.01 1.41
C THR A 122 -9.71 -6.43 1.69
N SER A 123 -10.37 -6.88 2.76
CA SER A 123 -11.74 -6.50 3.15
C SER A 123 -11.87 -5.06 3.68
N GLY A 124 -11.31 -4.08 2.98
CA GLY A 124 -11.65 -2.67 3.08
C GLY A 124 -12.43 -2.26 1.83
N ARG A 125 -13.33 -1.27 1.92
CA ARG A 125 -14.08 -0.77 0.74
C ARG A 125 -13.10 -0.29 -0.34
N VAL A 126 -12.77 -1.17 -1.28
CA VAL A 126 -12.00 -0.83 -2.49
C VAL A 126 -12.95 -0.12 -3.44
N SER A 127 -13.19 1.17 -3.19
CA SER A 127 -13.86 2.01 -4.18
C SER A 127 -12.89 2.29 -5.32
N SER A 128 -13.19 1.72 -6.48
CA SER A 128 -12.46 2.00 -7.72
C SER A 128 -12.86 3.37 -8.24
N ILE A 129 -11.87 4.25 -8.35
CA ILE A 129 -11.92 5.42 -9.25
C ILE A 129 -11.01 5.12 -10.44
#